data_AF-A0A1G6MH42-F1
#
_entry.id   AF-A0A1G6MH42-F1
#
_cell.length_a   1.000
_cell.length_b   1.000
_cell.length_c   1.000
_cell.angle_alpha   90.00
_cell.angle_beta   90.00
_cell.angle_gamma   90.00
#
_symmetry.space_group_name_H-M   'P 1'
#
loop_
_entity.id
_entity.type
_entity.pdbx_description
1 polymer ?
#
loop_
_entity_poly.entity_id
_entity_poly.type
_entity_poly.pdbx_seq_one_letter_code
_entity_poly.pdbx_strand_id
1 'polypeptide(L)'
;MVKVNNSDLDFDPLMQVALRGEEEDLYSIQSLSDDVPVFYISPDQDLDQNRIVPVFYSDGEVGEWDINQVPDEPVLVIGLNERLIKVERGANRRIALSTCLDASDPYFSDGMNDYYFIDDYMCGGTSGGGSGTGGSGGSGTGGSTGCDRDMNSNWDRIDRVRFTDMGWLSEATGWRDGAPEVYFIAFTGSKEPHLAQIQKSMPLLDRSKWKDCGLFSECKTEWVFPNNLEVFNWEKMAYSQTIAYYWYEYDGGGTKTTETELSFKDPITGITFTEKQTVTISNNDDYLGKTPVEYCNDATGTDAKMFTTGQIDFVLRVD
;
A
#
# COMPACT_ATOMS: atom_id res chain seq x y z
N MET A 1 1.28 10.43 -55.22
CA MET A 1 1.79 10.67 -53.86
C MET A 1 0.67 11.35 -53.09
N VAL A 2 -0.14 10.57 -52.40
CA VAL A 2 -1.27 11.10 -51.62
C VAL A 2 -0.67 11.78 -50.40
N LYS A 3 -0.84 13.10 -50.28
CA LYS A 3 -0.55 13.81 -49.04
C LYS A 3 -1.59 13.34 -48.03
N VAL A 4 -1.16 12.50 -47.10
CA VAL A 4 -1.93 12.21 -45.89
C VAL A 4 -2.00 13.52 -45.11
N ASN A 5 -3.18 14.13 -45.07
CA ASN A 5 -3.46 15.23 -44.15
C ASN A 5 -3.50 14.61 -42.75
N ASN A 6 -2.44 14.78 -41.96
CA ASN A 6 -2.42 14.45 -40.54
C ASN A 6 -3.23 15.49 -39.74
N SER A 7 -4.52 15.66 -40.05
CA SER A 7 -5.43 16.49 -39.24
C SER A 7 -6.24 15.68 -38.23
N ASP A 8 -6.25 14.35 -38.34
CA ASP A 8 -6.99 13.46 -37.44
C ASP A 8 -6.13 12.21 -37.16
N LEU A 9 -4.98 12.38 -36.48
CA LEU A 9 -4.46 11.27 -35.69
C LEU A 9 -5.47 11.09 -34.56
N ASP A 10 -6.48 10.26 -34.81
CA ASP A 10 -7.48 9.84 -33.83
C ASP A 10 -6.71 9.21 -32.67
N PHE A 11 -6.44 10.01 -31.66
CA PHE A 11 -5.87 9.54 -30.41
C PHE A 11 -6.94 8.69 -29.75
N ASP A 12 -6.80 7.38 -29.81
CA ASP A 12 -7.62 6.48 -29.00
C ASP A 12 -6.99 6.41 -27.60
N PRO A 13 -7.58 7.07 -26.59
CA PRO A 13 -7.06 7.03 -25.23
C PRO A 13 -7.12 5.61 -24.63
N LEU A 14 -7.93 4.72 -25.20
CA LEU A 14 -7.95 3.31 -24.80
C LEU A 14 -6.80 2.53 -25.42
N MET A 15 -6.05 3.04 -26.39
CA MET A 15 -4.91 2.31 -26.92
C MET A 15 -3.70 2.45 -25.98
N GLN A 16 -3.17 1.33 -25.51
CA GLN A 16 -1.94 1.25 -24.75
C GLN A 16 -0.86 0.58 -25.60
N VAL A 17 0.34 1.15 -25.57
CA VAL A 17 1.56 0.54 -26.12
C VAL A 17 2.52 0.26 -24.96
N ALA A 18 2.97 -0.98 -24.85
CA ALA A 18 3.97 -1.41 -23.88
C ALA A 18 5.14 -2.10 -24.59
N LEU A 19 6.32 -2.10 -23.97
CA LEU A 19 7.48 -2.84 -24.45
C LEU A 19 7.73 -4.03 -23.52
N ARG A 20 7.96 -5.22 -24.09
CA ARG A 20 8.21 -6.45 -23.33
C ARG A 20 9.44 -7.17 -23.88
N GLY A 21 10.29 -7.69 -23.01
CA GLY A 21 11.52 -8.41 -23.35
C GLY A 21 12.33 -8.69 -22.09
N GLU A 22 13.55 -9.20 -22.26
CA GLU A 22 14.51 -9.35 -21.16
C GLU A 22 14.90 -7.99 -20.58
N GLU A 23 15.17 -7.95 -19.27
CA GLU A 23 15.37 -6.71 -18.52
C GLU A 23 16.53 -5.87 -19.09
N GLU A 24 17.63 -6.52 -19.50
CA GLU A 24 18.81 -5.85 -20.07
C GLU A 24 18.49 -5.12 -21.39
N ASP A 25 17.59 -5.68 -22.20
CA ASP A 25 17.22 -5.12 -23.50
C ASP A 25 16.26 -3.94 -23.37
N LEU A 26 15.38 -3.95 -22.36
CA LEU A 26 14.41 -2.87 -22.09
C LEU A 26 15.08 -1.54 -21.73
N TYR A 27 16.26 -1.57 -21.10
CA TYR A 27 17.04 -0.37 -20.79
C TYR A 27 17.76 0.22 -22.02
N SER A 28 17.78 -0.50 -23.13
CA SER A 28 18.45 -0.13 -24.38
C SER A 28 17.46 0.31 -25.47
N ILE A 29 16.37 0.97 -25.10
CA ILE A 29 15.28 1.36 -26.02
C ILE A 29 15.75 2.16 -27.25
N GLN A 30 16.88 2.88 -27.14
CA GLN A 30 17.47 3.67 -28.23
C GLN A 30 18.20 2.82 -29.29
N SER A 31 18.44 1.54 -29.01
CA SER A 31 19.07 0.57 -29.92
C SER A 31 18.10 -0.45 -30.50
N LEU A 32 16.80 -0.32 -30.24
CA LEU A 32 15.79 -1.16 -30.89
C LEU A 32 15.80 -0.94 -32.40
N SER A 33 15.81 -2.03 -33.16
CA SER A 33 15.71 -1.99 -34.61
C SER A 33 14.31 -1.54 -35.06
N ASP A 34 14.19 -1.08 -36.31
CA ASP A 34 12.89 -0.80 -36.92
C ASP A 34 12.07 -2.09 -37.17
N ASP A 35 12.67 -3.27 -36.91
CA ASP A 35 12.12 -4.60 -37.18
C ASP A 35 11.47 -5.26 -35.94
N VAL A 36 11.15 -4.49 -34.91
CA VAL A 36 10.55 -5.01 -33.66
C VAL A 36 9.17 -5.63 -33.93
N PRO A 37 8.93 -6.90 -33.54
CA PRO A 37 7.63 -7.52 -33.67
C PRO A 37 6.56 -6.84 -32.82
N VAL A 38 5.33 -6.83 -33.32
CA VAL A 38 4.17 -6.21 -32.65
C VAL A 38 3.18 -7.27 -32.21
N PHE A 39 2.91 -7.36 -30.92
CA PHE A 39 1.88 -8.20 -30.33
C PHE A 39 0.60 -7.39 -30.25
N TYR A 40 -0.49 -7.91 -30.77
CA TYR A 40 -1.80 -7.25 -30.65
C TYR A 40 -2.71 -8.06 -29.74
N ILE A 41 -3.14 -7.46 -28.64
CA ILE A 41 -4.11 -8.03 -27.73
C ILE A 41 -5.47 -7.44 -28.10
N SER A 42 -6.34 -8.28 -28.66
CA SER A 42 -7.69 -7.84 -29.03
C SER A 42 -8.49 -7.43 -27.78
N PRO A 43 -9.32 -6.38 -27.85
CA PRO A 43 -10.25 -5.99 -26.79
C PRO A 43 -11.07 -7.14 -26.18
N ASP A 44 -11.46 -8.10 -27.02
CA ASP A 44 -12.34 -9.22 -26.63
C ASP A 44 -11.55 -10.47 -26.21
N GLN A 45 -10.22 -10.40 -26.20
CA GLN A 45 -9.38 -11.54 -25.87
C GLN A 45 -9.23 -11.68 -24.34
N ASP A 46 -9.85 -12.74 -23.80
CA ASP A 46 -9.61 -13.17 -22.43
C ASP A 46 -8.27 -13.93 -22.35
N LEU A 47 -7.23 -13.28 -21.83
CA LEU A 47 -5.90 -13.86 -21.70
C LEU A 47 -5.84 -14.96 -20.65
N ASP A 48 -6.81 -15.10 -19.74
CA ASP A 48 -6.85 -16.24 -18.81
C ASP A 48 -7.27 -17.52 -19.54
N GLN A 49 -8.14 -17.39 -20.55
CA GLN A 49 -8.67 -18.51 -21.34
C GLN A 49 -7.87 -18.78 -22.62
N ASN A 50 -7.39 -17.74 -23.30
CA ASN A 50 -6.61 -17.83 -24.53
C ASN A 50 -5.37 -16.93 -24.47
N ARG A 51 -4.25 -17.56 -24.12
CA ARG A 51 -2.94 -16.92 -23.93
C ARG A 51 -2.16 -16.71 -25.22
N ILE A 52 -2.70 -17.16 -26.35
CA ILE A 52 -2.05 -17.05 -27.65
C ILE A 52 -2.50 -15.74 -28.31
N VAL A 53 -1.55 -14.84 -28.57
CA VAL A 53 -1.81 -13.54 -29.22
C VAL A 53 -1.21 -13.53 -30.63
N PRO A 54 -1.82 -12.82 -31.59
CA PRO A 54 -1.22 -12.60 -32.89
C PRO A 54 0.03 -11.70 -32.77
N VAL A 55 1.05 -12.05 -33.53
CA VAL A 55 2.29 -11.29 -33.68
C VAL A 55 2.44 -10.86 -35.13
N PHE A 56 2.73 -9.58 -35.34
CA PHE A 56 3.01 -9.00 -36.64
C PHE A 56 4.50 -8.74 -36.75
N TYR A 57 5.15 -9.37 -37.72
CA TYR A 57 6.55 -9.15 -38.03
C TYR A 57 6.71 -8.00 -39.04
N SER A 58 7.91 -7.42 -39.11
CA SER A 58 8.17 -6.24 -39.97
C SER A 58 8.04 -6.53 -41.46
N ASP A 59 8.13 -7.80 -41.87
CA ASP A 59 7.90 -8.28 -43.23
C ASP A 59 6.41 -8.47 -43.57
N GLY A 60 5.52 -8.28 -42.59
CA GLY A 60 4.07 -8.44 -42.73
C GLY A 60 3.57 -9.86 -42.50
N GLU A 61 4.43 -10.81 -42.12
CA GLU A 61 3.99 -12.13 -41.68
C GLU A 61 3.25 -12.03 -40.33
N VAL A 62 2.25 -12.90 -40.15
CA VAL A 62 1.47 -13.01 -38.93
C VAL A 62 1.75 -14.35 -38.27
N GLY A 63 2.27 -14.31 -37.05
CA GLY A 63 2.51 -15.46 -36.19
C GLY A 63 1.56 -15.49 -34.99
N GLU A 64 1.76 -16.50 -34.15
CA GLU A 64 1.07 -16.69 -32.88
C GLU A 64 2.10 -16.82 -31.76
N TRP A 65 1.83 -16.22 -30.60
CA TRP A 65 2.75 -16.23 -29.47
C TRP A 65 2.04 -16.46 -28.14
N ASP A 66 2.63 -17.30 -27.28
CA ASP A 66 2.15 -17.51 -25.91
C ASP A 66 2.70 -16.43 -24.98
N ILE A 67 1.82 -15.60 -24.42
CA ILE A 67 2.21 -14.50 -23.52
C ILE A 67 2.92 -14.95 -22.23
N ASN A 68 2.97 -16.24 -21.89
CA ASN A 68 3.76 -16.71 -20.74
C ASN A 68 5.23 -16.88 -21.10
N GLN A 69 5.57 -16.93 -22.38
CA GLN A 69 6.94 -16.99 -22.85
C GLN A 69 7.45 -15.56 -22.99
N VAL A 70 8.50 -15.26 -22.24
CA VAL A 70 9.24 -14.01 -22.41
C VAL A 70 9.91 -14.09 -23.78
N PRO A 71 9.73 -13.09 -24.64
CA PRO A 71 10.35 -13.11 -25.95
C PRO A 71 11.86 -12.84 -25.82
N ASP A 72 12.65 -13.59 -26.57
CA ASP A 72 14.12 -13.49 -26.59
C ASP A 72 14.60 -12.15 -27.15
N GLU A 73 13.75 -11.45 -27.91
CA GLU A 73 13.97 -10.09 -28.40
C GLU A 73 12.81 -9.19 -27.94
N PRO A 74 13.03 -7.89 -27.73
CA PRO A 74 11.97 -6.97 -27.35
C PRO A 74 10.82 -6.94 -28.37
N VAL A 75 9.59 -6.85 -27.87
CA VAL A 75 8.37 -6.76 -28.66
C VAL A 75 7.50 -5.61 -28.20
N LEU A 76 6.81 -4.97 -29.15
CA LEU A 76 5.81 -3.94 -28.87
C LEU A 76 4.46 -4.61 -28.64
N VAL A 77 3.86 -4.38 -27.48
CA VAL A 77 2.52 -4.86 -27.15
C VAL A 77 1.53 -3.72 -27.34
N ILE A 78 0.53 -3.92 -28.19
CA ILE A 78 -0.58 -3.00 -28.40
C ILE A 78 -1.85 -3.67 -27.88
N GLY A 79 -2.54 -3.01 -26.96
CA GLY A 79 -3.79 -3.51 -26.38
C GLY A 79 -4.68 -2.38 -25.89
N LEU A 80 -5.80 -2.74 -25.26
CA LEU A 80 -6.62 -1.75 -24.57
C LEU A 80 -6.01 -1.38 -23.21
N ASN A 81 -6.14 -0.11 -22.85
CA ASN A 81 -5.78 0.43 -21.57
C ASN A 81 -6.79 -0.06 -20.54
N GLU A 82 -6.37 -1.04 -19.75
CA GLU A 82 -7.20 -1.68 -18.72
C GLU A 82 -7.58 -0.74 -17.57
N ARG A 83 -7.02 0.47 -17.50
CA ARG A 83 -7.32 1.44 -16.44
C ARG A 83 -8.36 2.46 -16.85
N LEU A 84 -8.69 2.58 -18.12
CA LEU A 84 -9.65 3.57 -18.61
C LEU A 84 -10.98 2.93 -19.01
N ILE A 85 -12.06 3.64 -18.72
CA ILE A 85 -13.41 3.31 -19.15
C ILE A 85 -14.00 4.45 -19.97
N LYS A 86 -14.67 4.07 -21.05
CA LYS A 86 -15.33 4.96 -21.99
C LYS A 86 -16.81 5.11 -21.66
N VAL A 87 -17.29 6.35 -21.66
CA VAL A 87 -18.68 6.70 -21.32
C VAL A 87 -19.23 7.65 -22.39
N GLU A 88 -20.41 7.36 -22.94
CA GLU A 88 -21.03 8.27 -23.92
C GLU A 88 -21.42 9.61 -23.27
N ARG A 89 -21.09 10.72 -23.93
CA ARG A 89 -21.41 12.07 -23.42
C ARG A 89 -22.92 12.25 -23.34
N GLY A 90 -23.39 12.66 -22.15
CA GLY A 90 -24.82 12.83 -21.88
C GLY A 90 -25.55 11.56 -21.43
N ALA A 91 -24.89 10.38 -21.44
CA ALA A 91 -25.39 9.18 -20.78
C ALA A 91 -25.41 9.31 -19.24
N ASN A 92 -24.73 10.33 -18.70
CA ASN A 92 -24.73 10.72 -17.27
C ASN A 92 -26.15 10.90 -16.70
N ARG A 93 -27.19 11.08 -17.53
CA ARG A 93 -28.59 11.14 -17.08
C ARG A 93 -29.21 9.78 -16.73
N ARG A 94 -28.63 8.65 -17.11
CA ARG A 94 -29.11 7.30 -16.74
C ARG A 94 -28.26 6.62 -15.66
N ILE A 95 -27.10 7.19 -15.33
CA ILE A 95 -26.26 6.81 -14.19
C ILE A 95 -26.36 7.90 -13.08
N ALA A 96 -27.42 8.72 -13.12
CA ALA A 96 -27.74 9.70 -12.07
C ALA A 96 -28.43 9.04 -10.86
N LEU A 97 -27.82 7.98 -10.33
CA LEU A 97 -28.18 7.34 -9.05
C LEU A 97 -26.97 7.11 -8.13
N SER A 98 -25.75 7.45 -8.55
CA SER A 98 -24.58 7.54 -7.66
C SER A 98 -23.97 8.94 -7.76
N THR A 99 -23.72 9.55 -6.60
CA THR A 99 -23.28 10.94 -6.40
C THR A 99 -21.83 11.24 -6.82
N CYS A 100 -21.16 10.37 -7.59
CA CYS A 100 -19.70 10.46 -7.80
C CYS A 100 -19.28 11.05 -9.15
N LEU A 101 -20.10 10.90 -10.21
CA LEU A 101 -19.77 11.43 -11.54
C LEU A 101 -19.98 12.95 -11.66
N ASP A 102 -20.64 13.57 -10.69
CA ASP A 102 -20.84 15.03 -10.68
C ASP A 102 -19.56 15.80 -10.27
N ALA A 103 -18.47 15.09 -9.89
CA ALA A 103 -17.22 15.70 -9.41
C ALA A 103 -15.91 15.20 -10.06
N SER A 104 -15.91 14.14 -10.87
CA SER A 104 -14.69 13.69 -11.57
C SER A 104 -14.58 14.34 -12.96
N ASP A 105 -13.49 15.08 -13.17
CA ASP A 105 -13.12 15.56 -14.50
C ASP A 105 -12.62 14.36 -15.32
N PRO A 106 -13.11 14.16 -16.57
CA PRO A 106 -12.62 13.07 -17.40
C PRO A 106 -11.13 13.25 -17.70
N TYR A 107 -10.37 12.14 -17.68
CA TYR A 107 -8.96 12.11 -18.07
C TYR A 107 -8.78 12.65 -19.50
N PHE A 108 -9.72 12.28 -20.37
CA PHE A 108 -9.80 12.75 -21.74
C PHE A 108 -11.26 12.78 -22.20
N SER A 109 -11.61 13.72 -23.07
CA SER A 109 -12.93 13.78 -23.71
C SER A 109 -12.78 13.99 -25.20
N ASP A 110 -13.55 13.25 -25.98
CA ASP A 110 -13.72 13.49 -27.41
C ASP A 110 -15.09 14.14 -27.71
N GLY A 111 -15.45 14.24 -28.99
CA GLY A 111 -16.73 14.81 -29.43
C GLY A 111 -17.98 14.01 -29.03
N MET A 112 -17.83 12.74 -28.67
CA MET A 112 -18.90 11.77 -28.38
C MET A 112 -18.78 11.08 -27.02
N ASN A 113 -17.59 10.97 -26.43
CA ASN A 113 -17.29 10.18 -25.24
C ASN A 113 -16.42 10.93 -24.24
N ASP A 114 -16.63 10.63 -22.96
CA ASP A 114 -15.77 10.98 -21.84
C ASP A 114 -15.04 9.71 -21.37
N TYR A 115 -13.75 9.83 -21.07
CA TYR A 115 -12.88 8.73 -20.65
C TYR A 115 -12.41 8.99 -19.23
N TYR A 116 -12.65 8.02 -18.35
CA TYR A 116 -12.34 8.09 -16.93
C TYR A 116 -11.40 6.96 -16.56
N PHE A 117 -10.61 7.13 -15.50
CA PHE A 117 -10.04 5.95 -14.88
C PHE A 117 -11.18 5.12 -14.26
N ILE A 118 -11.07 3.79 -14.32
CA ILE A 118 -12.09 2.88 -13.79
C ILE A 118 -12.36 3.19 -12.32
N ASP A 119 -11.34 3.53 -11.54
CA ASP A 119 -11.46 3.90 -10.13
C ASP A 119 -12.32 5.16 -9.93
N ASP A 120 -12.15 6.17 -10.80
CA ASP A 120 -12.94 7.41 -10.78
C ASP A 120 -14.39 7.17 -11.24
N TYR A 121 -14.60 6.25 -12.20
CA TYR A 121 -15.90 5.94 -12.77
C TYR A 121 -16.76 5.04 -11.87
N MET A 122 -16.15 4.07 -11.18
CA MET A 122 -16.87 3.02 -10.44
C MET A 122 -17.20 3.39 -8.98
N CYS A 123 -17.02 4.65 -8.56
CA CYS A 123 -17.29 5.09 -7.18
C CYS A 123 -16.63 4.21 -6.10
N GLY A 124 -15.34 3.91 -6.25
CA GLY A 124 -14.55 3.33 -5.16
C GLY A 124 -14.02 4.41 -4.22
N GLY A 125 -14.86 5.27 -3.63
CA GLY A 125 -14.34 6.38 -2.83
C GLY A 125 -15.37 7.39 -2.32
N THR A 126 -15.42 7.53 -1.00
CA THR A 126 -15.62 8.79 -0.24
C THR A 126 -16.56 9.89 -0.76
N SER A 127 -17.63 10.16 -0.01
CA SER A 127 -18.00 11.54 0.40
C SER A 127 -19.19 11.55 1.38
N GLY A 128 -18.97 12.18 2.54
CA GLY A 128 -19.99 12.37 3.57
C GLY A 128 -20.90 13.57 3.32
N GLY A 129 -21.98 13.63 4.09
CA GLY A 129 -22.88 14.79 4.19
C GLY A 129 -24.00 14.52 5.18
N GLY A 130 -23.77 14.86 6.45
CA GLY A 130 -24.65 14.50 7.57
C GLY A 130 -25.96 15.26 7.65
N SER A 131 -26.87 14.74 8.47
CA SER A 131 -27.82 15.50 9.29
C SER A 131 -28.34 14.57 10.39
N GLY A 132 -28.13 14.96 11.65
CA GLY A 132 -28.40 14.11 12.81
C GLY A 132 -29.87 13.97 13.17
N THR A 133 -30.19 12.94 13.96
CA THR A 133 -30.95 13.05 15.21
C THR A 133 -31.05 11.67 15.88
N GLY A 134 -30.59 11.60 17.14
CA GLY A 134 -31.17 10.86 18.25
C GLY A 134 -31.39 9.35 18.15
N GLY A 135 -30.74 8.62 19.06
CA GLY A 135 -31.41 7.54 19.79
C GLY A 135 -30.90 6.13 19.54
N SER A 136 -30.30 5.59 20.60
CA SER A 136 -30.37 4.19 21.05
C SER A 136 -29.98 3.07 20.08
N GLY A 137 -28.84 2.44 20.41
CA GLY A 137 -28.73 0.99 20.56
C GLY A 137 -29.02 0.15 19.32
N GLY A 138 -27.94 -0.34 18.70
CA GLY A 138 -28.05 -1.42 17.73
C GLY A 138 -26.79 -1.52 16.89
N SER A 139 -26.16 -2.69 16.95
CA SER A 139 -25.11 -3.14 16.04
C SER A 139 -25.43 -2.76 14.59
N GLY A 140 -24.53 -2.04 13.93
CA GLY A 140 -24.75 -1.56 12.57
C GLY A 140 -23.42 -1.30 11.86
N THR A 141 -23.09 -2.21 10.95
CA THR A 141 -22.16 -2.07 9.83
C THR A 141 -22.47 -0.76 9.07
N GLY A 142 -21.66 0.28 9.30
CA GLY A 142 -21.76 1.57 8.62
C GLY A 142 -20.62 1.73 7.62
N GLY A 143 -20.97 1.68 6.34
CA GLY A 143 -20.02 1.71 5.22
C GLY A 143 -19.32 3.05 5.05
N SER A 144 -18.00 3.04 5.26
CA SER A 144 -17.03 3.88 4.56
C SER A 144 -16.30 2.98 3.56
N THR A 145 -16.60 3.08 2.28
CA THR A 145 -15.80 2.38 1.24
C THR A 145 -14.56 3.21 0.95
N GLY A 146 -13.59 3.14 1.87
CA GLY A 146 -12.30 3.80 1.83
C GLY A 146 -11.57 3.59 3.15
N CYS A 147 -10.26 3.38 3.09
CA CYS A 147 -9.41 3.20 4.25
C CYS A 147 -9.05 4.56 4.84
N ASP A 148 -8.85 4.66 6.16
CA ASP A 148 -8.53 5.94 6.82
C ASP A 148 -7.36 6.69 6.17
N ARG A 149 -6.38 5.94 5.67
CA ARG A 149 -5.19 6.44 4.96
C ARG A 149 -5.44 6.86 3.52
N ASP A 150 -6.53 6.42 2.88
CA ASP A 150 -6.95 6.94 1.57
C ASP A 150 -7.49 8.37 1.71
N MET A 151 -8.08 8.70 2.86
CA MET A 151 -8.72 9.98 3.13
C MET A 151 -7.76 10.99 3.78
N ASN A 152 -6.55 10.56 4.14
CA ASN A 152 -5.65 11.34 4.96
C ASN A 152 -4.19 11.15 4.54
N SER A 153 -3.58 12.24 4.08
CA SER A 153 -2.18 12.29 3.63
C SER A 153 -1.21 12.73 4.74
N ASN A 154 -1.62 12.76 5.99
CA ASN A 154 -0.72 13.05 7.11
C ASN A 154 0.20 11.85 7.37
N TRP A 155 1.21 12.07 8.21
CA TRP A 155 2.11 11.01 8.63
C TRP A 155 1.41 10.11 9.64
N ASP A 156 1.58 8.81 9.47
CA ASP A 156 1.26 7.85 10.52
C ASP A 156 2.15 8.16 11.74
N ARG A 157 1.53 8.17 12.92
CA ARG A 157 2.20 8.41 14.20
C ARG A 157 1.83 7.35 15.22
N ILE A 158 2.77 7.06 16.13
CA ILE A 158 2.46 6.31 17.34
C ILE A 158 1.71 7.26 18.28
N ASP A 159 0.41 7.01 18.49
CA ASP A 159 -0.44 7.78 19.41
C ASP A 159 -0.12 7.41 20.86
N ARG A 160 -0.07 6.10 21.12
CA ARG A 160 0.18 5.55 22.45
C ARG A 160 0.75 4.13 22.37
N VAL A 161 1.51 3.78 23.40
CA VAL A 161 2.12 2.46 23.58
C VAL A 161 2.10 2.04 25.05
N ARG A 162 2.05 0.75 25.33
CA ARG A 162 2.27 0.19 26.67
C ARG A 162 2.80 -1.24 26.58
N PHE A 163 3.37 -1.73 27.67
CA PHE A 163 3.55 -3.17 27.87
C PHE A 163 2.21 -3.83 28.18
N THR A 164 2.00 -5.06 27.70
CA THR A 164 0.76 -5.81 27.93
C THR A 164 0.58 -6.19 29.40
N ASP A 165 1.68 -6.43 30.12
CA ASP A 165 1.67 -6.69 31.55
C ASP A 165 2.96 -6.22 32.26
N MET A 166 2.94 -6.29 33.60
CA MET A 166 4.06 -5.88 34.45
C MET A 166 5.29 -6.79 34.35
N GLY A 167 5.13 -8.03 33.89
CA GLY A 167 6.21 -8.97 33.64
C GLY A 167 7.09 -8.47 32.50
N TRP A 168 6.49 -8.19 31.33
CA TRP A 168 7.22 -7.64 30.18
C TRP A 168 7.88 -6.31 30.48
N LEU A 169 7.20 -5.41 31.20
CA LEU A 169 7.82 -4.16 31.65
C LEU A 169 9.03 -4.43 32.56
N SER A 170 8.98 -5.46 33.40
CA SER A 170 10.09 -5.80 34.30
C SER A 170 11.26 -6.46 33.58
N GLU A 171 11.00 -7.26 32.55
CA GLU A 171 12.03 -7.87 31.71
C GLU A 171 12.76 -6.79 30.90
N ALA A 172 12.00 -5.92 30.24
CA ALA A 172 12.49 -4.77 29.47
C ALA A 172 13.15 -3.65 30.32
N THR A 173 13.26 -3.84 31.64
CA THR A 173 13.97 -2.91 32.52
C THR A 173 14.72 -3.74 33.54
N GLY A 174 15.77 -4.42 33.08
CA GLY A 174 16.60 -5.31 33.92
C GLY A 174 17.13 -4.67 35.22
N TRP A 175 17.06 -3.34 35.35
CA TRP A 175 17.34 -2.58 36.56
C TRP A 175 16.07 -2.04 37.21
N ARG A 176 15.98 -2.14 38.55
CA ARG A 176 14.79 -1.71 39.33
C ARG A 176 14.31 -0.28 39.03
N ASP A 177 15.22 0.60 38.64
CA ASP A 177 14.96 2.02 38.33
C ASP A 177 15.30 2.40 36.88
N GLY A 178 15.57 1.43 36.00
CA GLY A 178 15.85 1.69 34.58
C GLY A 178 14.61 2.19 33.85
N ALA A 179 14.76 3.25 33.05
CA ALA A 179 13.75 3.69 32.10
C ALA A 179 13.75 2.71 30.91
N PRO A 180 12.59 2.16 30.48
CA PRO A 180 12.56 1.31 29.29
C PRO A 180 13.06 2.07 28.06
N GLU A 181 14.05 1.53 27.36
CA GLU A 181 14.61 2.12 26.14
C GLU A 181 14.02 1.40 24.93
N VAL A 182 12.77 1.70 24.60
CA VAL A 182 12.04 0.96 23.57
C VAL A 182 12.22 1.59 22.20
N TYR A 183 12.38 0.79 21.16
CA TYR A 183 12.32 1.24 19.77
C TYR A 183 11.57 0.24 18.90
N PHE A 184 11.22 0.66 17.69
CA PHE A 184 10.64 -0.24 16.72
C PHE A 184 11.24 -0.04 15.33
N ILE A 185 11.07 -1.07 14.51
CA ILE A 185 11.39 -1.09 13.10
C ILE A 185 10.13 -1.46 12.33
N ALA A 186 9.73 -0.59 11.41
CA ALA A 186 8.68 -0.86 10.45
C ALA A 186 9.31 -1.41 9.16
N PHE A 187 8.95 -2.64 8.80
CA PHE A 187 9.31 -3.24 7.52
C PHE A 187 8.20 -2.95 6.52
N THR A 188 8.51 -2.08 5.55
CA THR A 188 7.49 -1.43 4.74
C THR A 188 7.15 -2.18 3.45
N GLY A 189 7.98 -3.15 3.06
CA GLY A 189 7.87 -3.86 1.79
C GLY A 189 8.13 -2.98 0.56
N SER A 190 8.72 -1.79 0.75
CA SER A 190 9.16 -0.94 -0.36
C SER A 190 10.32 -1.58 -1.12
N LYS A 191 10.30 -1.46 -2.46
CA LYS A 191 11.42 -1.87 -3.33
C LYS A 191 12.62 -0.92 -3.24
N GLU A 192 12.38 0.32 -2.82
CA GLU A 192 13.44 1.31 -2.58
C GLU A 192 14.18 0.98 -1.27
N PRO A 193 15.50 0.69 -1.30
CA PRO A 193 16.22 0.23 -0.11
C PRO A 193 16.18 1.19 1.09
N HIS A 194 16.15 2.50 0.83
CA HIS A 194 16.10 3.53 1.87
C HIS A 194 14.72 3.68 2.52
N LEU A 195 13.69 3.07 1.94
CA LEU A 195 12.31 3.07 2.46
C LEU A 195 11.89 1.72 3.00
N ALA A 196 12.62 0.64 2.70
CA ALA A 196 12.30 -0.74 3.08
C ALA A 196 12.21 -0.94 4.60
N GLN A 197 13.00 -0.16 5.36
CA GLN A 197 13.05 -0.23 6.82
C GLN A 197 13.04 1.16 7.43
N ILE A 198 12.16 1.39 8.40
CA ILE A 198 12.06 2.65 9.13
C ILE A 198 12.21 2.36 10.61
N GLN A 199 13.30 2.83 11.20
CA GLN A 199 13.57 2.66 12.62
C GLN A 199 13.26 3.96 13.38
N LYS A 200 12.55 3.84 14.50
CA LYS A 200 12.23 4.97 15.39
C LYS A 200 12.37 4.53 16.83
N SER A 201 13.02 5.37 17.64
CA SER A 201 13.12 5.19 19.08
C SER A 201 11.99 5.92 19.78
N MET A 202 11.45 5.30 20.82
CA MET A 202 10.55 5.98 21.75
C MET A 202 11.33 7.03 22.53
N PRO A 203 10.69 8.16 22.92
CA PRO A 203 11.29 9.08 23.87
C PRO A 203 11.67 8.35 25.16
N LEU A 204 12.85 8.65 25.70
CA LEU A 204 13.26 8.12 26.99
C LEU A 204 12.34 8.67 28.08
N LEU A 205 11.60 7.79 28.73
CA LEU A 205 10.60 8.15 29.73
C LEU A 205 10.83 7.36 31.01
N ASP A 206 10.68 8.04 32.13
CA ASP A 206 10.80 7.42 33.45
C ASP A 206 9.88 6.20 33.57
N ARG A 207 10.37 5.12 34.20
CA ARG A 207 9.63 3.88 34.40
C ARG A 207 8.26 4.08 35.04
N SER A 208 8.10 5.09 35.90
CA SER A 208 6.81 5.46 36.51
C SER A 208 5.77 5.96 35.51
N LYS A 209 6.14 6.33 34.29
CA LYS A 209 5.18 6.68 33.23
C LYS A 209 4.56 5.46 32.56
N TRP A 210 5.23 4.31 32.65
CA TRP A 210 4.80 3.05 32.04
C TRP A 210 3.95 2.20 32.98
N LYS A 211 3.74 2.62 34.22
CA LYS A 211 2.99 1.87 35.23
C LYS A 211 2.28 2.77 36.22
N ASP A 212 1.16 2.29 36.75
CA ASP A 212 0.46 2.87 37.88
C ASP A 212 0.46 1.86 39.03
N CYS A 213 1.26 2.14 40.06
CA CYS A 213 1.31 1.36 41.30
C CYS A 213 0.69 2.17 42.44
N GLY A 214 -0.65 2.28 42.46
CA GLY A 214 -1.35 2.94 43.56
C GLY A 214 -1.11 2.27 44.93
N LEU A 215 -1.21 3.04 46.02
CA LEU A 215 -0.92 2.57 47.40
C LEU A 215 -1.82 1.41 47.87
N PHE A 216 -3.00 1.27 47.25
CA PHE A 216 -4.02 0.26 47.59
C PHE A 216 -4.51 -0.53 46.38
N SER A 217 -3.86 -0.39 45.23
CA SER A 217 -4.24 -1.07 43.99
C SER A 217 -3.10 -1.96 43.50
N GLU A 218 -3.45 -2.99 42.74
CA GLU A 218 -2.46 -3.77 42.01
C GLU A 218 -1.71 -2.86 41.03
N CYS A 219 -0.40 -3.09 40.89
CA CYS A 219 0.38 -2.33 39.92
C CYS A 219 0.10 -2.84 38.52
N LYS A 220 -0.24 -1.92 37.60
CA LYS A 220 -0.59 -2.22 36.22
C LYS A 220 0.23 -1.36 35.27
N THR A 221 0.37 -1.81 34.02
CA THR A 221 0.99 -1.02 32.96
C THR A 221 0.08 0.13 32.53
N GLU A 222 0.68 1.22 32.09
CA GLU A 222 -0.01 2.44 31.67
C GLU A 222 0.34 2.84 30.24
N TRP A 223 -0.61 3.50 29.59
CA TRP A 223 -0.40 4.07 28.27
C TRP A 223 0.55 5.25 28.32
N VAL A 224 1.58 5.18 27.50
CA VAL A 224 2.54 6.25 27.26
C VAL A 224 2.23 6.90 25.92
N PHE A 225 2.25 8.23 25.90
CA PHE A 225 1.96 9.06 24.74
C PHE A 225 3.26 9.74 24.29
N PRO A 226 3.89 9.30 23.19
CA PRO A 226 5.20 9.82 22.77
C PRO A 226 5.13 11.18 22.06
N ASN A 227 4.09 11.98 22.31
CA ASN A 227 3.87 13.30 21.72
C ASN A 227 3.98 13.32 20.19
N ASN A 228 3.12 12.54 19.51
CA ASN A 228 3.06 12.48 18.03
C ASN A 228 4.37 12.01 17.39
N LEU A 229 4.90 10.86 17.83
CA LEU A 229 6.07 10.25 17.18
C LEU A 229 5.70 9.80 15.76
N GLU A 230 6.07 10.63 14.78
CA GLU A 230 5.86 10.37 13.35
C GLU A 230 6.72 9.21 12.86
N VAL A 231 6.09 8.30 12.12
CA VAL A 231 6.72 7.14 11.53
C VAL A 231 7.07 7.42 10.06
N PHE A 232 6.05 7.50 9.19
CA PHE A 232 6.13 7.84 7.76
C PHE A 232 4.73 8.18 7.23
N ASN A 233 4.64 8.81 6.07
CA ASN A 233 3.39 8.89 5.33
C ASN A 233 3.19 7.61 4.52
N TRP A 234 2.15 6.83 4.82
CA TRP A 234 1.92 5.55 4.17
C TRP A 234 1.29 5.75 2.80
N GLU A 235 2.12 5.95 1.78
CA GLU A 235 1.68 6.03 0.39
C GLU A 235 1.50 4.62 -0.20
N LYS A 236 0.27 4.29 -0.62
CA LYS A 236 -0.12 2.97 -1.14
C LYS A 236 0.73 2.49 -2.33
N MET A 237 1.31 3.42 -3.09
CA MET A 237 2.15 3.11 -4.26
C MET A 237 3.64 2.95 -3.91
N ALA A 238 4.09 3.53 -2.79
CA ALA A 238 5.49 3.48 -2.36
C ALA A 238 5.76 2.31 -1.40
N TYR A 239 4.74 1.88 -0.65
CA TYR A 239 4.85 0.87 0.39
C TYR A 239 3.87 -0.28 0.19
N SER A 240 4.12 -1.41 0.86
CA SER A 240 3.18 -2.54 0.92
C SER A 240 1.87 -2.14 1.60
N GLN A 241 0.77 -2.82 1.24
CA GLN A 241 -0.51 -2.70 1.96
C GLN A 241 -0.46 -3.29 3.37
N THR A 242 0.57 -4.07 3.69
CA THR A 242 0.80 -4.62 5.02
C THR A 242 2.22 -4.29 5.45
N ILE A 243 2.34 -3.64 6.61
CA ILE A 243 3.62 -3.26 7.21
C ILE A 243 3.75 -3.96 8.54
N ALA A 244 4.90 -4.55 8.80
CA ALA A 244 5.14 -5.20 10.08
C ALA A 244 5.99 -4.34 10.99
N TYR A 245 5.50 -4.20 12.22
CA TYR A 245 6.20 -3.48 13.28
C TYR A 245 6.84 -4.48 14.21
N TYR A 246 8.16 -4.39 14.31
CA TYR A 246 8.96 -5.18 15.23
C TYR A 246 9.41 -4.27 16.36
N TRP A 247 9.13 -4.67 17.59
CA TRP A 247 9.48 -3.90 18.78
C TRP A 247 10.68 -4.53 19.48
N TYR A 248 11.52 -3.68 20.04
CA TYR A 248 12.74 -4.07 20.75
C TYR A 248 12.92 -3.20 21.98
N GLU A 249 13.51 -3.79 23.02
CA GLU A 249 14.18 -3.04 24.07
C GLU A 249 15.64 -2.90 23.71
N TYR A 250 16.18 -1.69 23.89
CA TYR A 250 17.57 -1.38 23.64
C TYR A 250 18.39 -1.70 24.88
N ASP A 251 19.30 -2.67 24.75
CA ASP A 251 20.34 -2.91 25.72
C ASP A 251 21.71 -2.64 25.08
N GLY A 252 22.50 -1.81 25.74
CA GLY A 252 23.78 -1.33 25.24
C GLY A 252 24.74 -2.49 24.89
N GLY A 253 25.52 -2.34 23.83
CA GLY A 253 26.44 -3.38 23.40
C GLY A 253 27.02 -3.18 22.00
N GLY A 254 27.74 -4.19 21.52
CA GLY A 254 28.10 -4.29 20.10
C GLY A 254 26.88 -4.59 19.24
N THR A 255 26.98 -4.42 17.92
CA THR A 255 25.88 -4.70 16.98
C THR A 255 25.97 -6.09 16.36
N LYS A 256 24.82 -6.72 16.09
CA LYS A 256 24.68 -7.92 15.24
C LYS A 256 23.75 -7.62 14.08
N THR A 257 24.07 -8.16 12.90
CA THR A 257 23.12 -8.24 11.79
C THR A 257 22.33 -9.54 11.91
N THR A 258 21.01 -9.43 12.05
CA THR A 258 20.08 -10.56 12.08
C THR A 258 19.28 -10.57 10.77
N GLU A 259 19.11 -11.74 10.17
CA GLU A 259 18.18 -11.92 9.07
C GLU A 259 16.79 -12.24 9.65
N THR A 260 15.82 -11.41 9.31
CA THR A 260 14.43 -11.57 9.74
C THR A 260 13.57 -11.89 8.53
N GLU A 261 12.82 -12.99 8.63
CA GLU A 261 11.83 -13.32 7.62
C GLU A 261 10.49 -12.64 7.97
N LEU A 262 10.05 -11.80 7.04
CA LEU A 262 8.72 -11.24 7.03
C LEU A 262 7.83 -12.11 6.15
N SER A 263 6.70 -12.56 6.69
CA SER A 263 5.69 -13.23 5.88
C SER A 263 4.35 -12.56 6.15
N PHE A 264 3.72 -12.04 5.10
CA PHE A 264 2.39 -11.44 5.17
C PHE A 264 1.55 -11.89 4.00
N LYS A 265 0.25 -12.04 4.24
CA LYS A 265 -0.72 -12.37 3.21
C LYS A 265 -1.32 -11.07 2.69
N ASP A 266 -1.23 -10.85 1.39
CA ASP A 266 -1.92 -9.75 0.72
C ASP A 266 -3.44 -9.96 0.90
N PRO A 267 -4.16 -8.98 1.48
CA PRO A 267 -5.58 -9.11 1.75
C PRO A 267 -6.45 -9.10 0.49
N ILE A 268 -5.95 -8.56 -0.63
CA ILE A 268 -6.64 -8.48 -1.92
C ILE A 268 -6.39 -9.74 -2.74
N THR A 269 -5.11 -10.09 -2.97
CA THR A 269 -4.75 -11.23 -3.84
C THR A 269 -4.75 -12.56 -3.10
N GLY A 270 -4.67 -12.53 -1.76
CA GLY A 270 -4.53 -13.72 -0.93
C GLY A 270 -3.16 -14.40 -1.02
N ILE A 271 -2.21 -13.82 -1.75
CA ILE A 271 -0.85 -14.35 -1.92
C ILE A 271 -0.04 -14.06 -0.66
N THR A 272 0.69 -15.06 -0.16
CA THR A 272 1.66 -14.85 0.92
C THR A 272 2.99 -14.39 0.32
N PHE A 273 3.39 -13.19 0.67
CA PHE A 273 4.71 -12.66 0.36
C PHE A 273 5.65 -12.98 1.52
N THR A 274 6.78 -13.59 1.20
CA THR A 274 7.84 -13.86 2.17
C THR A 274 9.10 -13.14 1.72
N GLU A 275 9.59 -12.23 2.55
CA GLU A 275 10.77 -11.42 2.27
C GLU A 275 11.75 -11.54 3.43
N LYS A 276 13.03 -11.71 3.11
CA LYS A 276 14.10 -11.71 4.11
C LYS A 276 14.73 -10.32 4.15
N GLN A 277 14.72 -9.74 5.34
CA GLN A 277 15.26 -8.42 5.59
C GLN A 277 16.40 -8.54 6.61
N THR A 278 17.54 -7.94 6.31
CA THR A 278 18.67 -7.88 7.24
C THR A 278 18.52 -6.63 8.09
N VAL A 279 18.57 -6.80 9.41
CA VAL A 279 18.51 -5.71 10.38
C VAL A 279 19.76 -5.72 11.24
N THR A 280 20.36 -4.56 11.44
CA THR A 280 21.43 -4.40 12.43
C THR A 280 20.82 -3.92 13.74
N ILE A 281 20.82 -4.79 14.76
CA ILE A 281 20.34 -4.50 16.13
C ILE A 281 21.51 -4.61 17.10
N SER A 282 21.39 -4.09 18.32
CA SER A 282 22.40 -4.35 19.35
C SER A 282 22.33 -5.82 19.77
N ASN A 283 23.49 -6.36 20.18
CA ASN A 283 23.65 -7.78 20.53
C ASN A 283 22.72 -8.21 21.66
N ASN A 284 22.44 -7.26 22.55
CA ASN A 284 21.68 -7.48 23.77
C ASN A 284 20.23 -7.00 23.65
N ASP A 285 19.82 -6.46 22.50
CA ASP A 285 18.43 -6.00 22.34
C ASP A 285 17.46 -7.17 22.49
N ASP A 286 16.50 -6.97 23.40
CA ASP A 286 15.44 -7.93 23.65
C ASP A 286 14.29 -7.71 22.68
N TYR A 287 13.90 -8.77 21.98
CA TYR A 287 12.81 -8.72 21.01
C TYR A 287 11.45 -8.75 21.73
N LEU A 288 10.69 -7.68 21.55
CA LEU A 288 9.37 -7.47 22.18
C LEU A 288 8.20 -7.88 21.28
N GLY A 289 8.47 -8.74 20.30
CA GLY A 289 7.46 -9.26 19.39
C GLY A 289 7.24 -8.40 18.14
N LYS A 290 6.36 -8.90 17.26
CA LYS A 290 5.98 -8.25 16.01
C LYS A 290 4.48 -8.33 15.79
N THR A 291 3.97 -7.42 14.99
CA THR A 291 2.58 -7.48 14.53
C THR A 291 2.45 -6.84 13.15
N PRO A 292 1.71 -7.45 12.21
CA PRO A 292 1.36 -6.82 10.95
C PRO A 292 0.26 -5.77 11.18
N VAL A 293 0.40 -4.66 10.49
CA VAL A 293 -0.59 -3.60 10.37
C VAL A 293 -1.00 -3.54 8.91
N GLU A 294 -2.29 -3.50 8.64
CA GLU A 294 -2.80 -3.35 7.29
C GLU A 294 -3.17 -1.89 7.04
N TYR A 295 -2.96 -1.44 5.81
CA TYR A 295 -3.28 -0.09 5.34
C TYR A 295 -4.71 0.34 5.72
N CYS A 296 -5.63 -0.62 5.64
CA CYS A 296 -7.06 -0.44 5.88
C CYS A 296 -7.53 -0.68 7.31
N ASN A 297 -6.60 -0.78 8.26
CA ASN A 297 -6.98 -0.77 9.66
C ASN A 297 -7.26 0.65 10.15
N ASP A 298 -8.36 0.81 10.88
CA ASP A 298 -8.81 2.06 11.50
C ASP A 298 -7.66 2.78 12.20
N ALA A 299 -7.43 4.04 11.83
CA ALA A 299 -6.30 4.88 12.23
C ALA A 299 -6.74 6.33 12.56
N THR A 300 -8.03 6.62 12.63
CA THR A 300 -8.56 7.94 12.97
C THR A 300 -9.54 7.87 14.14
N GLY A 301 -9.71 8.99 14.84
CA GLY A 301 -10.78 9.12 15.83
C GLY A 301 -10.71 8.10 16.97
N THR A 302 -11.82 7.92 17.69
CA THR A 302 -11.88 6.99 18.84
C THR A 302 -11.77 5.53 18.44
N ASP A 303 -11.93 5.24 17.15
CA ASP A 303 -12.01 3.88 16.61
C ASP A 303 -10.64 3.37 16.15
N ALA A 304 -9.59 4.20 16.23
CA ALA A 304 -8.21 3.81 15.92
C ALA A 304 -7.83 2.47 16.58
N LYS A 305 -7.47 1.51 15.74
CA LYS A 305 -7.24 0.12 16.13
C LYS A 305 -6.02 0.00 17.04
N MET A 306 -6.18 -0.82 18.08
CA MET A 306 -5.07 -1.27 18.90
C MET A 306 -4.41 -2.50 18.27
N PHE A 307 -3.10 -2.45 18.17
CA PHE A 307 -2.26 -3.54 17.74
C PHE A 307 -1.53 -4.12 18.95
N THR A 308 -1.33 -5.43 18.94
CA THR A 308 -0.58 -6.13 19.98
C THR A 308 0.46 -7.03 19.35
N THR A 309 1.67 -7.05 19.94
CA THR A 309 2.71 -8.04 19.65
C THR A 309 2.65 -9.24 20.59
N GLY A 310 1.75 -9.21 21.58
CA GLY A 310 1.74 -10.08 22.75
C GLY A 310 2.50 -9.51 23.96
N GLN A 311 3.48 -8.63 23.74
CA GLN A 311 4.26 -7.98 24.81
C GLN A 311 4.07 -6.45 24.84
N ILE A 312 3.83 -5.86 23.67
CA ILE A 312 3.56 -4.44 23.49
C ILE A 312 2.19 -4.26 22.85
N ASP A 313 1.38 -3.38 23.44
CA ASP A 313 0.21 -2.81 22.78
C ASP A 313 0.55 -1.41 22.27
N PHE A 314 0.13 -1.08 21.05
CA PHE A 314 0.29 0.26 20.48
C PHE A 314 -0.87 0.65 19.58
N VAL A 315 -1.00 1.95 19.33
CA VAL A 315 -2.01 2.52 18.43
C VAL A 315 -1.32 3.44 17.43
N LEU A 316 -1.62 3.22 16.15
CA LEU A 316 -1.22 4.11 15.07
C LEU A 316 -2.37 5.05 14.73
N ARG A 317 -2.03 6.29 14.41
CA ARG A 317 -2.99 7.30 13.94
C ARG A 317 -2.49 8.09 12.75
N VAL A 318 -3.42 8.61 11.96
CA VAL A 318 -3.15 9.46 10.79
C VAL A 318 -3.84 10.84 10.87
N ASP A 319 -4.71 11.10 11.85
CA ASP A 319 -5.50 12.35 11.95
C ASP A 319 -4.76 13.61 12.44
#